data_AF-A0A955ZH19-F1
#
_entry.id   AF-A0A955ZH19-F1
#
_cell.length_a   1.000
_cell.length_b   1.000
_cell.length_c   1.000
_cell.angle_alpha   90.00
_cell.angle_beta   90.00
_cell.angle_gamma   90.00
#
_symmetry.space_group_name_H-M   'P 1'
#
loop_
_entity.id
_entity.type
_entity.pdbx_description
1 polymer ?
#
loop_
_entity_poly.entity_id
_entity_poly.type
_entity_poly.pdbx_seq_one_letter_code
_entity_poly.pdbx_strand_id
1 'polypeptide(L)'
;MTATRPFRDELTLHLPSLHARALKLCLNATEAQDLVQDTVERALRFESSYQPGTNLRAWAQQVLFSVFVTRCRKNRRERRALEVLTTDPCAWTRPDASPAMVALSPRVERAISELPEAFESVVRLVDLAELSYKDAAERLGIPVGTVMSRLFRGRRLLAAVLDNEPAAPAIACAA
;
A
#
# COMPACT_ATOMS: atom_id res chain seq x y z
N MET A 1 -15.04 -40.59 7.04
CA MET A 1 -15.79 -39.31 7.03
C MET A 1 -15.14 -38.39 8.05
N THR A 2 -14.17 -37.60 7.63
CA THR A 2 -13.47 -36.65 8.50
C THR A 2 -14.46 -35.56 8.90
N ALA A 3 -14.79 -35.45 10.18
CA ALA A 3 -15.66 -34.40 10.68
C ALA A 3 -15.04 -33.04 10.30
N THR A 4 -15.71 -32.29 9.41
CA THR A 4 -15.34 -30.92 9.07
C THR A 4 -15.43 -30.10 10.36
N ARG A 5 -14.27 -29.72 10.93
CA ARG A 5 -14.25 -28.75 12.02
C ARG A 5 -14.84 -27.45 11.47
N PRO A 6 -15.71 -26.76 12.22
CA PRO A 6 -16.21 -25.47 11.78
C PRO A 6 -15.02 -24.52 11.60
N PHE A 7 -15.06 -23.70 10.54
CA PHE A 7 -13.96 -22.81 10.12
C PHE A 7 -13.32 -22.03 11.27
N ARG A 8 -14.15 -21.57 12.22
CA ARG A 8 -13.71 -20.83 13.41
C ARG A 8 -12.75 -21.62 14.30
N ASP A 9 -13.01 -22.91 14.50
CA ASP A 9 -12.16 -23.77 15.32
C ASP A 9 -10.80 -24.00 14.64
N GLU A 10 -10.83 -24.19 13.32
CA GLU A 10 -9.62 -24.37 12.52
C GLU A 10 -8.78 -23.08 12.46
N LEU A 11 -9.43 -21.92 12.33
CA LEU A 11 -8.76 -20.61 12.37
C LEU A 11 -8.10 -20.36 13.74
N THR A 12 -8.77 -20.75 14.83
CA THR A 12 -8.26 -20.58 16.21
C THR A 12 -6.94 -21.34 16.42
N LEU A 13 -6.79 -22.53 15.82
CA LEU A 13 -5.55 -23.31 15.85
C LEU A 13 -4.36 -22.59 15.18
N HIS A 14 -4.64 -21.64 14.30
CA HIS A 14 -3.61 -20.88 13.59
C HIS A 14 -3.24 -19.55 14.24
N LEU A 15 -3.95 -19.11 15.29
CA LEU A 15 -3.67 -17.86 16.01
C LEU A 15 -2.22 -17.73 16.48
N PRO A 16 -1.57 -18.76 17.08
CA PRO A 16 -0.17 -18.63 17.50
C PRO A 16 0.77 -18.36 16.32
N SER A 17 0.49 -18.95 15.16
CA SER A 17 1.29 -18.76 13.94
C SER A 17 1.06 -17.39 13.30
N LEU A 18 -0.16 -16.86 13.39
CA LEU A 18 -0.50 -15.50 12.95
C LEU A 18 0.19 -14.47 13.84
N HIS A 19 0.11 -14.67 15.17
CA HIS A 19 0.78 -13.81 16.14
C HIS A 19 2.30 -13.79 15.98
N ALA A 20 2.93 -14.95 15.80
CA ALA A 20 4.37 -15.03 15.53
C ALA A 20 4.77 -14.29 14.23
N ARG A 21 3.92 -14.31 13.20
CA ARG A 21 4.15 -13.53 11.98
C ARG A 21 3.94 -12.04 12.21
N ALA A 22 2.88 -11.66 12.93
CA ALA A 22 2.57 -10.28 13.27
C ALA A 22 3.70 -9.62 14.07
N LEU A 23 4.27 -10.32 15.06
CA LEU A 23 5.43 -9.84 15.82
C LEU A 23 6.63 -9.54 14.91
N LYS A 24 6.89 -10.38 13.91
CA LYS A 24 7.98 -10.15 12.93
C LYS A 24 7.71 -8.97 12.01
N LEU A 25 6.45 -8.64 11.74
CA LEU A 25 6.05 -7.53 10.87
C LEU A 25 6.02 -6.19 11.63
N CYS A 26 5.43 -6.18 12.83
CA CYS A 26 5.21 -4.96 13.61
C CYS A 26 6.40 -4.60 14.51
N LEU A 27 7.23 -5.58 14.90
CA LEU A 27 8.32 -5.41 15.88
C LEU A 27 7.85 -4.80 17.22
N ASN A 28 6.55 -4.88 17.51
CA ASN A 28 5.88 -4.36 18.68
C ASN A 28 4.74 -5.32 19.06
N ALA A 29 4.66 -5.70 20.33
CA ALA A 29 3.69 -6.69 20.81
C ALA A 29 2.24 -6.21 20.73
N THR A 30 1.98 -4.95 21.10
CA THR A 30 0.63 -4.36 21.03
C THR A 30 0.14 -4.25 19.60
N GLU A 31 0.97 -3.71 18.70
CA GLU A 31 0.64 -3.62 17.28
C GLU A 31 0.44 -5.00 16.64
N ALA A 32 1.17 -6.02 17.10
CA ALA A 32 0.99 -7.39 16.64
C ALA A 32 -0.34 -7.99 17.10
N GLN A 33 -0.75 -7.72 18.35
CA GLN A 33 -2.03 -8.15 18.89
C GLN A 33 -3.19 -7.56 18.07
N ASP A 34 -3.16 -6.26 17.83
CA ASP A 34 -4.17 -5.57 17.02
C ASP A 34 -4.22 -6.11 15.60
N LEU A 35 -3.05 -6.33 14.97
CA LEU A 35 -2.98 -6.88 13.62
C LEU A 35 -3.63 -8.26 13.54
N VAL A 36 -3.42 -9.11 14.55
CA VAL A 36 -4.07 -10.42 14.62
C VAL A 36 -5.58 -10.28 14.80
N GLN A 37 -6.03 -9.36 15.65
CA GLN A 37 -7.46 -9.09 15.84
C GLN A 37 -8.14 -8.68 14.53
N ASP A 38 -7.59 -7.68 13.83
CA ASP A 38 -8.09 -7.21 12.53
C ASP A 38 -8.09 -8.33 11.48
N THR A 39 -7.06 -9.19 11.52
CA THR A 39 -6.95 -10.35 10.64
C THR A 39 -8.09 -11.33 10.88
N VAL A 40 -8.38 -11.66 12.14
CA VAL A 40 -9.44 -12.59 12.51
C VAL A 40 -10.80 -12.02 12.16
N GLU A 41 -11.06 -10.75 12.47
CA GLU A 41 -12.30 -10.08 12.09
C GLU A 41 -12.52 -10.15 10.57
N ARG A 42 -11.48 -9.84 9.80
CA ARG A 42 -11.55 -9.88 8.33
C ARG A 42 -11.71 -11.31 7.82
N ALA A 43 -11.02 -12.29 8.41
CA ALA A 43 -11.14 -13.69 8.05
C ALA A 43 -12.57 -14.21 8.27
N LEU A 44 -13.20 -13.85 9.39
CA LEU A 44 -14.60 -14.21 9.69
C LEU A 44 -15.57 -13.51 8.74
N ARG A 45 -15.34 -12.23 8.43
CA ARG A 45 -16.17 -11.47 7.48
C ARG A 45 -16.14 -12.07 6.07
N PHE A 46 -15.00 -12.60 5.65
CA PHE A 46 -14.78 -13.19 4.32
C PHE A 46 -14.70 -14.72 4.35
N GLU A 47 -15.30 -15.36 5.35
CA GLU A 47 -15.32 -16.83 5.49
C GLU A 47 -15.86 -17.51 4.23
N SER A 48 -16.89 -16.95 3.60
CA SER A 48 -17.49 -17.46 2.36
C SER A 48 -16.55 -17.44 1.15
N SER A 49 -15.45 -16.66 1.21
CA SER A 49 -14.43 -16.60 0.16
C SER A 49 -13.34 -17.66 0.34
N TYR A 50 -13.31 -18.37 1.47
CA TYR A 50 -12.42 -19.49 1.69
C TYR A 50 -13.01 -20.76 1.08
N GLN A 51 -12.18 -21.51 0.37
CA GLN A 51 -12.58 -22.78 -0.23
C GLN A 51 -12.22 -23.93 0.73
N PRO A 52 -13.20 -24.65 1.30
CA PRO A 52 -12.93 -25.75 2.23
C PRO A 52 -12.05 -26.83 1.61
N GLY A 53 -11.13 -27.39 2.40
CA GLY A 53 -10.16 -28.39 1.95
C GLY A 53 -8.87 -27.81 1.35
N THR A 54 -8.78 -26.48 1.21
CA THR A 54 -7.51 -25.80 0.89
C THR A 54 -6.71 -25.49 2.18
N ASN A 55 -5.53 -24.89 2.05
CA ASN A 55 -4.66 -24.61 3.20
C ASN A 55 -5.13 -23.35 3.94
N LEU A 56 -5.95 -23.52 4.99
CA LEU A 56 -6.47 -22.41 5.80
C LEU A 56 -5.35 -21.55 6.39
N ARG A 57 -4.26 -22.16 6.85
CA ARG A 57 -3.10 -21.44 7.39
C ARG A 57 -2.52 -20.47 6.37
N ALA A 58 -2.27 -20.92 5.14
CA ALA A 58 -1.73 -20.08 4.09
C ALA A 58 -2.69 -18.94 3.73
N TRP A 59 -3.98 -19.23 3.64
CA TRP A 59 -5.01 -18.23 3.39
C TRP A 59 -5.09 -17.17 4.51
N ALA A 60 -5.11 -17.59 5.78
CA ALA A 60 -5.14 -16.67 6.92
C ALA A 60 -3.86 -15.80 7.01
N GLN A 61 -2.70 -16.35 6.67
CA GLN A 61 -1.44 -15.60 6.58
C GLN A 61 -1.48 -14.55 5.45
N GLN A 62 -2.16 -14.85 4.34
CA GLN A 62 -2.39 -13.89 3.26
C GLN A 62 -3.33 -12.75 3.70
N VAL A 63 -4.40 -13.08 4.43
CA VAL A 63 -5.29 -12.07 5.02
C VAL A 63 -4.50 -11.15 5.96
N LEU A 64 -3.66 -11.72 6.83
CA LEU A 64 -2.82 -10.97 7.77
C LEU A 64 -1.91 -9.99 7.05
N PHE A 65 -1.23 -10.45 5.99
CA PHE A 65 -0.35 -9.59 5.21
C PHE A 65 -1.14 -8.46 4.50
N SER A 66 -2.32 -8.76 3.95
CA SER A 66 -3.18 -7.74 3.35
C SER A 66 -3.62 -6.67 4.35
N VAL A 67 -3.97 -7.07 5.58
CA VAL A 67 -4.34 -6.13 6.66
C VAL A 67 -3.13 -5.28 7.05
N PHE A 68 -1.97 -5.89 7.23
CA PHE A 68 -0.72 -5.20 7.56
C PHE A 68 -0.37 -4.13 6.50
N VAL A 69 -0.38 -4.49 5.22
CA VAL A 69 -0.11 -3.54 4.13
C VAL A 69 -1.12 -2.38 4.15
N THR A 70 -2.40 -2.67 4.42
CA THR A 70 -3.43 -1.63 4.53
C THR A 70 -3.15 -0.67 5.69
N ARG A 71 -2.76 -1.19 6.86
CA ARG A 71 -2.37 -0.39 8.04
C ARG A 71 -1.14 0.46 7.76
N CYS A 72 -0.11 -0.08 7.11
CA CYS A 72 1.08 0.69 6.72
C CYS A 72 0.75 1.87 5.81
N ARG A 73 -0.13 1.67 4.82
CA ARG A 73 -0.59 2.74 3.92
C ARG A 73 -1.36 3.82 4.67
N LYS A 74 -2.28 3.41 5.57
CA LYS A 74 -3.04 4.33 6.42
C LYS A 74 -2.10 5.16 7.32
N ASN A 75 -1.17 4.52 8.02
CA ASN A 75 -0.22 5.20 8.91
C ASN A 75 0.68 6.18 8.15
N ARG A 76 1.11 5.84 6.92
CA ARG A 76 1.88 6.75 6.06
C ARG A 76 1.04 7.98 5.67
N ARG A 77 -0.22 7.79 5.31
CA ARG A 77 -1.16 8.88 4.98
C ARG A 77 -1.42 9.77 6.19
N GLU A 78 -1.63 9.19 7.37
CA GLU A 78 -1.85 9.93 8.61
C GLU A 78 -0.61 10.72 9.02
N ARG A 79 0.59 10.12 8.94
CA ARG A 79 1.86 10.85 9.17
C ARG A 79 2.02 12.04 8.23
N ARG A 80 1.77 11.86 6.93
CA ARG A 80 1.79 12.97 5.96
C ARG A 80 0.77 14.05 6.31
N ALA A 81 -0.46 13.67 6.68
CA ALA A 81 -1.48 14.63 7.08
C ALA A 81 -1.05 15.40 8.35
N LEU A 82 -0.42 14.72 9.32
CA LEU A 82 0.13 15.35 10.52
C LEU A 82 1.27 16.29 10.19
N GLU A 83 2.19 15.94 9.29
CA GLU A 83 3.26 16.83 8.82
C GLU A 83 2.69 18.13 8.21
N VAL A 84 1.63 18.00 7.40
CA VAL A 84 0.91 19.16 6.84
C VAL A 84 0.29 20.00 7.95
N LEU A 85 -0.37 19.38 8.93
CA LEU A 85 -0.98 20.09 10.07
C LEU A 85 0.04 20.74 11.00
N THR A 86 1.23 20.14 11.16
CA THR A 86 2.32 20.77 11.93
C THR A 86 2.90 21.98 11.22
N THR A 87 2.81 22.02 9.89
CA THR A 87 3.31 23.14 9.06
C THR A 87 2.26 24.24 8.90
N ASP A 88 0.99 23.86 8.77
CA ASP A 88 -0.16 24.75 8.71
C ASP A 88 -1.30 24.18 9.60
N PRO A 89 -1.43 24.66 10.85
CA PRO A 89 -2.46 24.22 11.78
C PRO A 89 -3.89 24.49 11.31
N CYS A 90 -4.09 25.30 10.27
CA CYS A 90 -5.39 25.61 9.66
C CYS A 90 -5.64 24.83 8.36
N ALA A 91 -4.78 23.89 7.98
CA ALA A 91 -4.94 23.11 6.75
C ALA A 91 -6.26 22.30 6.70
N TRP A 92 -6.82 21.91 7.85
CA TRP A 92 -8.08 21.17 7.96
C TRP A 92 -9.35 22.02 7.79
N THR A 93 -9.25 23.36 7.85
CA THR A 93 -10.39 24.29 7.66
C THR A 93 -10.45 24.88 6.25
N ARG A 94 -9.47 24.58 5.39
CA ARG A 94 -9.46 24.99 4.00
C ARG A 94 -10.27 23.99 3.15
N PRO A 95 -11.34 24.42 2.45
CA PRO A 95 -12.19 23.53 1.67
C PRO A 95 -11.47 22.82 0.51
N ASP A 96 -10.31 23.34 0.09
CA ASP A 96 -9.49 22.81 -1.00
C ASP A 96 -8.28 21.97 -0.53
N ALA A 97 -8.15 21.71 0.78
CA ALA A 97 -7.10 20.85 1.30
C ALA A 97 -7.43 19.37 1.08
N SER A 98 -7.47 18.95 -0.20
CA SER A 98 -7.01 17.61 -0.54
C SER A 98 -5.67 17.42 0.16
N PRO A 99 -5.47 16.34 0.96
CA PRO A 99 -4.28 16.17 1.79
C PRO A 99 -3.09 16.46 0.90
N ALA A 100 -2.39 17.57 1.18
CA ALA A 100 -1.45 18.16 0.25
C ALA A 100 -0.59 17.03 -0.32
N MET A 101 -0.83 16.69 -1.60
CA MET A 101 0.12 15.91 -2.36
C MET A 101 1.40 16.70 -2.16
N VAL A 102 2.34 16.16 -1.38
CA VAL A 102 3.69 16.71 -1.25
C VAL A 102 4.08 17.09 -2.67
N ALA A 103 4.12 18.40 -2.95
CA ALA A 103 4.24 18.87 -4.31
C ALA A 103 5.48 18.18 -4.87
N LEU A 104 5.30 17.36 -5.91
CA LEU A 104 6.41 16.64 -6.49
C LEU A 104 7.45 17.69 -6.87
N SER A 105 8.73 17.38 -6.63
CA SER A 105 9.77 18.30 -7.08
C SER A 105 9.59 18.48 -8.60
N PRO A 106 9.79 19.70 -9.14
CA PRO A 106 9.60 19.93 -10.58
C PRO A 106 10.39 18.95 -11.47
N ARG A 107 11.53 18.46 -10.96
CA ARG A 107 12.34 17.39 -11.56
C ARG A 107 11.57 16.07 -11.66
N VAL A 108 10.97 15.60 -10.57
CA VAL A 108 10.23 14.34 -10.55
C VAL A 108 8.96 14.42 -11.38
N GLU A 109 8.24 15.55 -11.33
CA GLU A 109 7.03 15.75 -12.13
C GLU A 109 7.34 15.69 -13.64
N ARG A 110 8.44 16.30 -14.07
CA ARG A 110 8.90 16.26 -15.47
C ARG A 110 9.30 14.84 -15.87
N ALA A 111 10.13 14.17 -15.07
CA ALA A 111 10.58 12.82 -15.35
C ALA A 111 9.42 11.81 -15.46
N ILE A 112 8.37 11.97 -14.67
CA ILE A 112 7.15 11.16 -14.78
C ILE A 112 6.41 11.46 -16.09
N SER A 113 6.31 12.73 -16.47
CA SER A 113 5.61 13.17 -17.69
C SER A 113 6.35 12.80 -18.99
N GLU A 114 7.64 12.47 -18.92
CA GLU A 114 8.44 11.98 -20.05
C GLU A 114 8.25 10.47 -20.31
N LEU A 115 7.62 9.75 -19.38
CA LEU A 115 7.32 8.34 -19.58
C LEU A 115 6.24 8.16 -20.65
N PRO A 116 6.30 7.07 -21.45
CA PRO A 116 5.17 6.68 -22.27
C PRO A 116 3.88 6.56 -21.45
N GLU A 117 2.76 7.04 -21.98
CA GLU A 117 1.46 7.17 -21.30
C GLU A 117 1.03 5.89 -20.55
N ALA A 118 1.27 4.72 -21.15
CA ALA A 118 0.94 3.43 -20.57
C ALA A 118 1.70 3.13 -19.26
N PHE A 119 2.88 3.70 -19.07
CA PHE A 119 3.69 3.57 -17.85
C PHE A 119 3.43 4.73 -16.90
N GLU A 120 3.34 5.95 -17.42
CA GLU A 120 3.02 7.16 -16.64
C GLU A 120 1.74 6.95 -15.83
N SER A 121 0.65 6.58 -16.50
CA SER A 121 -0.67 6.38 -15.88
C SER A 121 -0.62 5.39 -14.71
N VAL A 122 0.09 4.28 -14.87
CA VAL A 122 0.26 3.25 -13.84
C VAL A 122 1.12 3.76 -12.68
N VAL A 123 2.23 4.46 -12.97
CA VAL A 123 3.10 5.07 -11.95
C VAL A 123 2.33 6.12 -11.16
N ARG A 124 1.59 7.01 -11.82
CA ARG A 124 0.78 8.03 -11.13
C ARG A 124 -0.29 7.40 -10.24
N LEU A 125 -1.05 6.43 -10.75
CA LEU A 125 -2.12 5.82 -9.98
C LEU A 125 -1.61 5.02 -8.77
N VAL A 126 -0.50 4.28 -8.93
CA VAL A 126 0.01 3.39 -7.88
C VAL A 126 0.98 4.11 -6.93
N ASP A 127 1.95 4.84 -7.47
CA ASP A 127 3.04 5.42 -6.67
C ASP A 127 2.72 6.81 -6.12
N LEU A 128 1.85 7.59 -6.79
CA LEU A 128 1.42 8.93 -6.33
C LEU A 128 0.05 8.92 -5.67
N ALA A 129 -0.96 8.40 -6.34
CA ALA A 129 -2.33 8.34 -5.83
C ALA A 129 -2.56 7.16 -4.87
N GLU A 130 -1.55 6.30 -4.70
CA GLU A 130 -1.58 5.16 -3.77
C GLU A 130 -2.81 4.27 -3.94
N LEU A 131 -3.25 4.01 -5.18
CA LEU A 131 -4.28 3.00 -5.46
C LEU A 131 -3.72 1.58 -5.25
N SER A 132 -4.58 0.61 -4.94
CA SER A 132 -4.16 -0.80 -5.03
C SER A 132 -3.99 -1.20 -6.51
N TYR A 133 -3.24 -2.27 -6.79
CA TYR A 133 -3.10 -2.76 -8.17
C TYR A 133 -4.46 -3.14 -8.79
N LYS A 134 -5.42 -3.57 -7.97
CA LYS A 134 -6.77 -3.92 -8.39
C LYS A 134 -7.56 -2.67 -8.78
N ASP A 135 -7.52 -1.62 -7.97
CA ASP A 135 -8.23 -0.37 -8.26
C ASP A 135 -7.62 0.36 -9.46
N ALA A 136 -6.28 0.31 -9.58
CA ALA A 136 -5.58 0.84 -10.76
C ALA A 136 -5.94 0.05 -12.03
N ALA A 137 -6.04 -1.27 -11.94
CA ALA A 137 -6.48 -2.14 -13.03
C ALA A 137 -7.91 -1.81 -13.48
N GLU A 138 -8.82 -1.66 -12.53
CA GLU A 138 -10.22 -1.29 -12.78
C GLU A 138 -10.32 0.11 -13.42
N ARG A 139 -9.59 1.09 -12.88
CA ARG A 139 -9.59 2.47 -13.39
C ARG A 139 -8.99 2.60 -14.79
N LEU A 140 -8.03 1.75 -15.13
CA LEU A 140 -7.38 1.75 -16.45
C LEU A 140 -8.02 0.77 -17.44
N GLY A 141 -8.96 -0.06 -17.00
CA GLY A 141 -9.56 -1.10 -17.84
C GLY A 141 -8.57 -2.17 -18.32
N ILE A 142 -7.54 -2.50 -17.53
CA ILE A 142 -6.49 -3.47 -17.89
C ILE A 142 -6.32 -4.55 -16.81
N PRO A 143 -5.77 -5.74 -17.13
CA PRO A 143 -5.52 -6.78 -16.13
C PRO A 143 -4.52 -6.36 -15.04
N VAL A 144 -4.70 -6.89 -13.82
CA VAL A 144 -3.79 -6.62 -12.68
C VAL A 144 -2.35 -7.03 -12.99
N GLY A 145 -2.14 -8.14 -13.70
CA GLY A 145 -0.80 -8.57 -14.14
C GLY A 145 -0.16 -7.57 -15.11
N THR A 146 -0.97 -6.91 -15.95
CA THR A 146 -0.51 -5.85 -16.84
C THR A 146 -0.12 -4.60 -16.05
N VAL A 147 -0.90 -4.21 -15.03
CA VAL A 147 -0.52 -3.13 -14.09
C VAL A 147 0.84 -3.42 -13.45
N MET A 148 1.05 -4.63 -12.91
CA MET A 148 2.33 -5.00 -12.28
C MET A 148 3.50 -4.92 -13.28
N SER A 149 3.33 -5.47 -14.49
CA SER A 149 4.39 -5.46 -15.52
C SER A 149 4.71 -4.05 -16.03
N ARG A 150 3.68 -3.19 -16.20
CA ARG A 150 3.83 -1.79 -16.61
C ARG A 150 4.46 -0.95 -15.51
N LEU A 151 4.08 -1.17 -14.26
CA LEU A 151 4.68 -0.48 -13.11
C LEU A 151 6.17 -0.82 -12.98
N PHE A 152 6.54 -2.10 -13.10
CA PHE A 152 7.94 -2.52 -13.03
C PHE A 152 8.79 -1.85 -14.13
N ARG A 153 8.30 -1.85 -15.37
CA ARG A 153 9.00 -1.21 -16.49
C ARG A 153 9.02 0.31 -16.36
N GLY A 154 7.90 0.92 -15.96
CA GLY A 154 7.79 2.36 -15.72
C GLY A 154 8.77 2.86 -14.66
N ARG A 155 8.93 2.14 -13.54
CA ARG A 155 9.92 2.49 -12.51
C ARG A 155 11.37 2.41 -13.01
N ARG A 156 11.70 1.42 -13.86
CA ARG A 156 13.05 1.33 -14.46
C ARG A 156 13.32 2.48 -15.43
N LEU A 157 12.34 2.85 -16.26
CA LEU A 157 12.45 3.99 -17.15
C LEU A 157 12.58 5.29 -16.35
N LEU A 158 11.76 5.46 -15.31
CA LEU A 158 11.81 6.64 -14.45
C LEU A 158 13.16 6.78 -13.75
N ALA A 159 13.73 5.68 -13.25
CA ALA A 159 15.08 5.67 -12.70
C ALA A 159 16.12 6.11 -13.74
N ALA A 160 16.06 5.59 -14.96
CA ALA A 160 16.99 5.97 -16.02
C ALA A 160 16.87 7.44 -16.46
N VAL A 161 15.66 8.01 -16.46
CA VAL A 161 15.44 9.44 -16.74
C VAL A 161 16.02 10.30 -15.62
N LEU A 162 15.76 9.93 -14.36
CA LEU A 162 16.29 10.65 -13.21
C LEU A 162 17.82 10.56 -13.09
N ASP A 163 18.43 9.46 -13.53
CA ASP A 163 19.88 9.27 -13.52
C ASP A 163 20.61 10.02 -14.66
N ASN A 164 19.95 10.28 -15.79
CA ASN A 164 20.55 10.93 -16.97
C ASN A 164 20.36 12.46 -17.03
N GLU A 165 19.47 13.05 -16.22
CA GLU A 165 19.39 14.51 -16.10
C GLU A 165 20.50 15.04 -15.16
N PRO A 166 21.32 16.03 -15.58
CA PRO A 166 22.24 16.67 -14.66
C PRO A 166 21.45 17.28 -13.51
N ALA A 167 21.88 17.00 -12.27
CA ALA A 167 21.30 17.63 -11.08
C ALA A 167 21.29 19.15 -11.31
N ALA A 168 20.10 19.76 -11.25
CA ALA A 168 19.94 21.20 -11.38
C ALA A 168 20.96 21.91 -10.47
N PRO A 169 21.60 23.01 -10.93
CA PRO A 169 22.61 23.68 -10.14
C PRO A 169 22.03 24.01 -8.77
N ALA A 170 22.75 23.60 -7.71
CA ALA A 170 22.44 23.97 -6.35
C ALA A 170 22.19 25.48 -6.33
N ILE A 171 21.02 25.88 -5.84
CA ILE A 171 20.67 27.29 -5.66
C ILE A 171 21.74 27.86 -4.73
N ALA A 172 22.72 28.57 -5.29
CA ALA A 172 23.63 29.38 -4.53
C ALA A 172 22.80 30.53 -3.95
N CYS A 173 22.48 30.45 -2.66
CA CYS A 173 22.07 31.62 -1.91
C CYS A 173 23.23 32.63 -2.00
N ALA A 174 23.03 33.68 -2.79
CA ALA A 174 23.88 34.85 -2.81
C ALA A 174 23.51 35.74 -1.61
N ALA A 175 24.54 36.02 -0.80
CA ALA A 175 24.78 37.15 0.10
C ALA A 175 23.62 37.72 0.93
#